data_AF-A0A2W5L3W8-F1
#
_entry.id   AF-A0A2W5L3W8-F1
#
_cell.length_a   1.000
_cell.length_b   1.000
_cell.length_c   1.000
_cell.angle_alpha   90.00
_cell.angle_beta   90.00
_cell.angle_gamma   90.00
#
_symmetry.space_group_name_H-M   'P 1'
#
loop_
_entity.id
_entity.type
_entity.pdbx_description
1 polymer ?
#
loop_
_entity_poly.entity_id
_entity_poly.type
_entity_poly.pdbx_seq_one_letter_code
_entity_poly.pdbx_strand_id
1 'polypeptide(L)'
;MIAERIIRGRIDPSGALISADAPLLRLQQRAGAGLGKPLALPHLARLVALAQRLQRDISRPLYAADDHSDIHALVRIMPDADGASLEISDWRAAPTADALAPSDGDVDPDPRGWGWECDPQLRLVALRAGADAPPVPAGWEARSLSELFELQPDTEGHFPVLRALALQVAFDGQRARVDGGTAITLSGDPLFDVAGRLTGFRGAAVPADAADHQSAGPDPVFGSLPLSDPQFGRRIDGALRGPLSRIIATAETISGQFDGPIRADYARYAGDIAHAGRHLLGLVDDLADLQNIERPGFKAARDEIDLGDLSRRAVGLLGMKAEEKGIRIDAPRVGDAAPAYGEFRRVLQVLLNLLGNAIRYSPDHSQIWIRVDRDGDRASVTVADQGQGIDSDQQRVVFEKFERLGRTDSGGSGLGLYIARRLARAMDGDLTVESAPGQGARFTLTLPARDVPSPPA
;
A
#
# COMPACT_ATOMS: atom_id res chain seq x y z
N MET A 1 1.33 -14.20 -50.16
CA MET A 1 0.06 -13.63 -49.67
C MET A 1 -0.79 -14.78 -49.13
N ILE A 2 -0.80 -14.98 -47.82
CA ILE A 2 -1.67 -16.00 -47.19
C ILE A 2 -2.97 -15.29 -46.85
N ALA A 3 -4.08 -15.72 -47.44
CA ALA A 3 -5.40 -15.12 -47.22
C ALA A 3 -5.78 -15.18 -45.73
N GLU A 4 -6.18 -14.04 -45.15
CA GLU A 4 -6.75 -13.97 -43.81
C GLU A 4 -7.99 -14.87 -43.74
N ARG A 5 -7.88 -15.99 -43.03
CA ARG A 5 -8.95 -16.98 -42.93
C ARG A 5 -9.95 -16.53 -41.88
N ILE A 6 -11.07 -15.94 -42.31
CA ILE A 6 -12.19 -15.57 -41.44
C ILE A 6 -12.83 -16.85 -40.89
N ILE A 7 -12.98 -16.94 -39.56
CA ILE A 7 -13.56 -18.07 -38.84
C ILE A 7 -15.02 -17.73 -38.53
N ARG A 8 -15.95 -18.61 -38.88
CA ARG A 8 -17.39 -18.36 -38.77
C ARG A 8 -18.06 -19.21 -37.68
N GLY A 9 -19.16 -18.72 -37.15
CA GLY A 9 -20.05 -19.48 -36.27
C GLY A 9 -21.48 -18.94 -36.27
N ARG A 10 -22.43 -19.76 -35.83
CA ARG A 10 -23.85 -19.39 -35.72
C ARG A 10 -24.40 -19.75 -34.35
N ILE A 11 -25.18 -18.84 -33.80
CA ILE A 11 -25.77 -18.94 -32.47
C ILE A 11 -27.28 -18.76 -32.60
N ASP A 12 -28.03 -19.55 -31.83
CA ASP A 12 -29.48 -19.48 -31.77
C ASP A 12 -29.97 -18.30 -30.88
N PRO A 13 -31.29 -18.06 -30.78
CA PRO A 13 -31.84 -17.01 -29.93
C PRO A 13 -31.65 -17.25 -28.43
N SER A 14 -31.35 -18.49 -28.01
CA SER A 14 -31.10 -18.86 -26.61
C SER A 14 -29.64 -18.64 -26.19
N GLY A 15 -28.75 -18.33 -27.14
CA GLY A 15 -27.33 -18.16 -26.91
C GLY A 15 -26.51 -19.45 -27.05
N ALA A 16 -27.08 -20.51 -27.64
CA ALA A 16 -26.40 -21.78 -27.88
C ALA A 16 -25.71 -21.81 -29.25
N LEU A 17 -24.53 -22.42 -29.31
CA LEU A 17 -23.72 -22.51 -30.54
C LEU A 17 -24.28 -23.60 -31.47
N ILE A 18 -24.88 -23.22 -32.60
CA ILE A 18 -25.47 -24.16 -33.57
C ILE A 18 -24.40 -24.71 -34.52
N SER A 19 -23.50 -23.85 -35.00
CA SER A 19 -22.40 -24.24 -35.89
C SER A 19 -21.18 -23.36 -35.65
N ALA A 20 -20.00 -23.90 -35.91
CA ALA A 20 -18.74 -23.17 -35.81
C ALA A 20 -17.67 -23.84 -36.66
N ASP A 21 -16.80 -23.02 -37.24
CA ASP A 21 -15.57 -23.49 -37.85
C ASP A 21 -14.63 -24.11 -36.81
N ALA A 22 -13.78 -25.03 -37.27
CA ALA A 22 -12.94 -25.87 -36.40
C ALA A 22 -12.11 -25.11 -35.33
N PRO A 23 -11.56 -23.90 -35.56
CA PRO A 23 -10.85 -23.17 -34.50
C PRO A 23 -11.76 -22.74 -33.34
N LEU A 24 -12.92 -22.15 -33.65
CA LEU A 24 -13.89 -21.70 -32.65
C LEU A 24 -14.52 -22.89 -31.92
N LEU A 25 -14.82 -23.98 -32.65
CA LEU A 25 -15.38 -25.18 -32.05
C LEU A 25 -14.40 -25.85 -31.07
N ARG A 26 -13.12 -25.96 -31.43
CA ARG A 26 -12.08 -26.51 -30.54
C ARG A 26 -11.90 -25.67 -29.28
N LEU A 27 -11.90 -24.35 -29.41
CA LEU A 27 -11.81 -23.44 -28.27
C LEU A 27 -12.97 -23.64 -27.29
N GLN A 28 -14.19 -23.80 -27.82
CA GLN A 28 -15.38 -24.04 -27.00
C GLN A 28 -15.38 -25.42 -26.34
N GLN A 29 -14.88 -26.44 -27.04
CA GLN A 29 -14.70 -27.80 -26.50
C GLN A 29 -13.70 -27.84 -25.35
N ARG A 30 -12.57 -27.15 -25.49
CA ARG A 30 -11.56 -27.03 -24.44
C ARG A 30 -12.10 -26.29 -23.21
N ALA A 31 -12.94 -25.28 -23.43
CA ALA A 31 -13.64 -24.57 -22.36
C ALA A 31 -14.85 -25.35 -21.78
N GLY A 32 -15.08 -26.60 -22.19
CA GLY A 32 -16.11 -27.48 -21.62
C GLY A 32 -17.51 -27.42 -22.27
N ALA A 33 -17.67 -26.72 -23.41
CA ALA A 33 -18.91 -26.64 -24.17
C ALA A 33 -18.81 -27.26 -25.58
N GLY A 34 -19.87 -27.19 -26.37
CA GLY A 34 -19.89 -27.75 -27.72
C GLY A 34 -21.09 -27.27 -28.50
N LEU A 35 -21.36 -27.91 -29.65
CA LEU A 35 -22.56 -27.60 -30.43
C LEU A 35 -23.83 -27.92 -29.63
N GLY A 36 -24.85 -27.08 -29.78
CA GLY A 36 -26.13 -27.18 -29.06
C GLY A 36 -26.06 -26.80 -27.58
N LYS A 37 -24.91 -26.30 -27.10
CA LYS A 37 -24.73 -25.81 -25.72
C LYS A 37 -24.50 -24.30 -25.68
N PRO A 38 -24.77 -23.63 -24.55
CA PRO A 38 -24.40 -22.24 -24.35
C PRO A 38 -22.90 -22.01 -24.57
N LEU A 39 -22.54 -20.81 -25.03
CA LEU A 39 -21.13 -20.46 -25.23
C LEU A 39 -20.34 -20.55 -23.90
N ALA A 40 -19.26 -21.35 -23.87
CA ALA A 40 -18.41 -21.46 -22.69
C ALA A 40 -17.55 -20.21 -22.44
N LEU A 41 -17.17 -19.49 -23.50
CA LEU A 41 -16.40 -18.24 -23.39
C LEU A 41 -17.29 -17.10 -22.87
N PRO A 42 -17.13 -16.63 -21.62
CA PRO A 42 -18.07 -15.69 -21.00
C PRO A 42 -18.08 -14.32 -21.69
N HIS A 43 -16.92 -13.86 -22.16
CA HIS A 43 -16.80 -12.60 -22.90
C HIS A 43 -17.54 -12.65 -24.24
N LEU A 44 -17.38 -13.74 -25.00
CA LEU A 44 -18.08 -13.94 -26.27
C LEU A 44 -19.59 -14.06 -26.06
N ALA A 45 -20.03 -14.83 -25.04
CA ALA A 45 -21.45 -14.96 -24.69
C ALA A 45 -22.10 -13.61 -24.38
N ARG A 46 -21.41 -12.74 -23.63
CA ARG A 46 -21.89 -11.39 -23.31
C ARG A 46 -22.00 -10.50 -24.55
N LEU A 47 -21.03 -10.57 -25.47
CA LEU A 47 -21.06 -9.78 -26.70
C LEU A 47 -22.22 -10.20 -27.60
N VAL A 48 -22.51 -11.50 -27.69
CA VAL A 48 -23.64 -12.04 -28.46
C VAL A 48 -24.97 -11.59 -27.89
N ALA A 49 -25.17 -11.75 -26.58
CA ALA A 49 -26.38 -11.29 -25.90
C ALA A 49 -26.58 -9.78 -26.08
N LEU A 50 -25.50 -8.99 -26.06
CA LEU A 50 -25.55 -7.57 -26.31
C LEU A 50 -25.95 -7.23 -27.75
N ALA A 51 -25.40 -7.93 -28.75
CA ALA A 51 -25.73 -7.72 -30.16
C ALA A 51 -27.18 -8.08 -30.46
N GLN A 52 -27.66 -9.23 -29.97
CA GLN A 52 -29.06 -9.66 -30.11
C GLN A 52 -30.03 -8.69 -29.42
N ARG A 53 -29.68 -8.18 -28.22
CA ARG A 53 -30.53 -7.20 -27.53
C ARG A 53 -30.60 -5.86 -28.26
N LEU A 54 -29.50 -5.42 -28.85
CA LEU A 54 -29.43 -4.13 -29.56
C LEU A 54 -29.86 -4.21 -31.02
N GLN A 55 -30.00 -5.41 -31.59
CA GLN A 55 -30.27 -5.65 -33.02
C GLN A 55 -29.32 -4.84 -33.91
N ARG A 56 -28.04 -4.81 -33.53
CA ARG A 56 -26.97 -4.08 -34.23
C ARG A 56 -25.70 -4.91 -34.29
N ASP A 57 -24.96 -4.70 -35.38
CA ASP A 57 -23.61 -5.26 -35.54
C ASP A 57 -22.69 -4.77 -34.43
N ILE A 58 -21.98 -5.71 -33.80
CA ILE A 58 -20.96 -5.41 -32.78
C ILE A 58 -19.63 -5.98 -33.24
N SER A 59 -18.60 -5.15 -33.25
CA SER A 59 -17.22 -5.59 -33.49
C SER A 59 -16.34 -5.24 -32.28
N ARG A 60 -15.71 -6.25 -31.68
CA ARG A 60 -14.89 -6.12 -30.47
C ARG A 60 -13.73 -7.11 -30.49
N PRO A 61 -12.60 -6.77 -29.83
CA PRO A 61 -11.54 -7.74 -29.62
C PRO A 61 -12.00 -8.86 -28.67
N LEU A 62 -11.62 -10.08 -29.03
CA LEU A 62 -11.79 -11.30 -28.26
C LEU A 62 -10.42 -11.73 -27.74
N TYR A 63 -10.34 -11.84 -26.42
CA TYR A 63 -9.20 -12.41 -25.70
C TYR A 63 -9.68 -13.71 -25.06
N ALA A 64 -9.03 -14.82 -25.39
CA ALA A 64 -9.32 -16.13 -24.81
C ALA A 64 -8.00 -16.86 -24.56
N ALA A 65 -7.93 -17.65 -23.50
CA ALA A 65 -6.77 -18.49 -23.20
C ALA A 65 -7.25 -19.93 -22.98
N ASP A 66 -6.45 -20.89 -23.42
CA ASP A 66 -6.54 -22.29 -23.00
C ASP A 66 -5.20 -22.76 -22.42
N ASP A 67 -5.13 -24.04 -22.01
CA ASP A 67 -3.93 -24.63 -21.38
C ASP A 67 -2.67 -24.58 -22.26
N HIS A 68 -2.79 -24.21 -23.53
CA HIS A 68 -1.70 -24.26 -24.51
C HIS A 68 -1.58 -23.01 -25.40
N SER A 69 -2.60 -22.15 -25.47
CA SER A 69 -2.62 -20.97 -26.35
C SER A 69 -3.35 -19.75 -25.79
N ASP A 70 -2.70 -18.59 -25.86
CA ASP A 70 -3.33 -17.27 -25.76
C ASP A 70 -3.83 -16.84 -27.15
N ILE A 71 -5.13 -16.60 -27.25
CA ILE A 71 -5.83 -16.29 -28.49
C ILE A 71 -6.30 -14.84 -28.45
N HIS A 72 -5.81 -14.08 -29.42
CA HIS A 72 -6.25 -12.73 -29.72
C HIS A 72 -6.95 -12.74 -31.08
N ALA A 73 -8.17 -12.23 -31.16
CA ALA A 73 -8.89 -12.12 -32.41
C ALA A 73 -9.85 -10.93 -32.40
N LEU A 74 -10.32 -10.50 -33.57
CA LEU A 74 -11.40 -9.53 -33.70
C LEU A 74 -12.69 -10.27 -34.04
N VAL A 75 -13.69 -10.23 -33.15
CA VAL A 75 -15.01 -10.82 -33.41
C VAL A 75 -15.99 -9.74 -33.86
N ARG A 76 -16.67 -10.01 -34.97
CA ARG A 76 -17.84 -9.31 -35.46
C ARG A 76 -19.06 -10.19 -35.28
N ILE A 77 -20.12 -9.62 -34.71
CA ILE A 77 -21.37 -10.30 -34.41
C ILE A 77 -22.47 -9.57 -35.15
N MET A 78 -23.18 -10.29 -36.01
CA MET A 78 -24.29 -9.80 -36.82
C MET A 78 -25.57 -10.50 -36.33
N PRO A 79 -26.44 -9.83 -35.56
CA PRO A 79 -27.70 -10.41 -35.11
C PRO A 79 -28.68 -10.55 -36.30
N ASP A 80 -29.45 -11.63 -36.31
CA ASP A 80 -30.49 -11.89 -37.30
C ASP A 80 -31.76 -12.44 -36.63
N ALA A 81 -32.81 -12.71 -37.42
CA ALA A 81 -34.10 -13.19 -36.91
C ALA A 81 -34.02 -14.56 -36.22
N ASP A 82 -32.99 -15.36 -36.53
CA ASP A 82 -32.79 -16.70 -36.03
C ASP A 82 -31.68 -16.77 -34.97
N GLY A 83 -31.16 -15.62 -34.51
CA GLY A 83 -30.11 -15.54 -33.49
C GLY A 83 -28.99 -14.58 -33.86
N ALA A 84 -27.77 -15.10 -34.07
CA ALA A 84 -26.62 -14.29 -34.44
C ALA A 84 -25.56 -15.06 -35.24
N SER A 85 -24.96 -14.40 -36.23
CA SER A 85 -23.81 -14.86 -36.99
C SER A 85 -22.52 -14.25 -36.43
N LEU A 86 -21.49 -15.09 -36.24
CA LEU A 86 -20.16 -14.71 -35.80
C LEU A 86 -19.18 -14.73 -36.97
N GLU A 87 -18.38 -13.69 -37.10
CA GLU A 87 -17.20 -13.64 -37.95
C GLU A 87 -15.99 -13.26 -37.10
N ILE A 88 -14.96 -14.09 -37.09
CA ILE A 88 -13.73 -13.87 -36.32
C ILE A 88 -12.58 -13.71 -37.31
N SER A 89 -11.94 -12.56 -37.23
CA SER A 89 -10.81 -12.12 -38.05
C SER A 89 -9.58 -11.90 -37.16
N ASP A 90 -8.41 -11.74 -37.77
CA ASP A 90 -7.14 -11.55 -37.05
C ASP A 90 -6.86 -12.61 -35.98
N TRP A 91 -7.24 -13.87 -36.23
CA TRP A 91 -7.01 -14.95 -35.28
C TRP A 91 -5.51 -15.21 -35.11
N ARG A 92 -4.99 -14.74 -33.99
CA ARG A 92 -3.62 -14.96 -33.56
C ARG A 92 -3.66 -15.84 -32.32
N ALA A 93 -3.34 -17.12 -32.52
CA ALA A 93 -2.98 -17.99 -31.42
C ALA A 93 -1.47 -17.83 -31.20
N ALA A 94 -1.09 -17.17 -30.11
CA ALA A 94 0.21 -17.40 -29.54
C ALA A 94 0.09 -18.68 -28.72
N PRO A 95 1.10 -19.57 -28.70
CA PRO A 95 1.17 -20.50 -27.58
C PRO A 95 1.09 -19.66 -26.31
N THR A 96 0.27 -20.07 -25.33
CA THR A 96 0.44 -19.60 -23.95
C THR A 96 1.91 -19.82 -23.73
N ALA A 97 2.63 -18.83 -23.23
CA ALA A 97 4.01 -19.07 -22.88
C ALA A 97 3.99 -20.24 -21.88
N ASP A 98 4.14 -21.47 -22.37
CA ASP A 98 4.90 -22.50 -21.70
C ASP A 98 6.09 -21.69 -21.21
N ALA A 99 6.22 -21.61 -19.89
CA ALA A 99 7.40 -21.09 -19.24
C ALA A 99 8.56 -21.61 -20.09
N LEU A 100 9.19 -20.70 -20.85
CA LEU A 100 10.02 -21.07 -21.99
C LEU A 100 10.98 -22.11 -21.42
N ALA A 101 10.88 -23.37 -21.87
CA ALA A 101 11.79 -24.38 -21.39
C ALA A 101 13.18 -23.78 -21.60
N PRO A 102 14.01 -23.69 -20.54
CA PRO A 102 15.17 -22.82 -20.53
C PRO A 102 16.02 -23.11 -21.76
N SER A 103 16.52 -22.06 -22.40
CA SER A 103 17.60 -22.24 -23.37
C SER A 103 18.69 -23.04 -22.67
N ASP A 104 18.97 -24.25 -23.15
CA ASP A 104 19.97 -25.18 -22.58
C ASP A 104 21.41 -24.69 -22.85
N GLY A 105 21.62 -23.36 -22.82
CA GLY A 105 22.86 -22.68 -23.16
C GLY A 105 23.25 -21.66 -22.10
N ASP A 106 24.36 -21.98 -21.43
CA ASP A 106 25.33 -21.10 -20.76
C ASP A 106 24.82 -20.17 -19.65
N VAL A 107 24.60 -20.76 -18.47
CA VAL A 107 25.29 -20.27 -17.27
C VAL A 107 25.78 -21.51 -16.54
N ASP A 108 27.08 -21.75 -16.58
CA ASP A 108 27.70 -22.76 -15.73
C ASP A 108 27.47 -22.30 -14.28
N PRO A 109 26.66 -23.01 -13.47
CA PRO A 109 26.40 -22.58 -12.11
C PRO A 109 27.74 -22.47 -11.38
N ASP A 110 27.93 -21.42 -10.59
CA ASP A 110 29.04 -21.35 -9.65
C ASP A 110 29.12 -22.71 -8.92
N PRO A 111 30.29 -23.38 -8.88
CA PRO A 111 30.39 -24.70 -8.29
C PRO A 111 29.81 -24.77 -6.87
N ARG A 112 29.75 -23.65 -6.13
CA ARG A 112 29.20 -23.57 -4.77
C ARG A 112 27.76 -23.04 -4.69
N GLY A 113 27.16 -22.63 -5.79
CA GLY A 113 25.86 -21.93 -5.82
C GLY A 113 24.78 -22.62 -6.66
N TRP A 114 23.63 -21.96 -6.78
CA TRP A 114 22.52 -22.37 -7.64
C TRP A 114 22.34 -21.41 -8.80
N GLY A 115 22.08 -21.93 -10.00
CA GLY A 115 21.54 -21.16 -11.11
C GLY A 115 20.02 -21.19 -11.06
N TRP A 116 19.36 -20.04 -11.22
CA TRP A 116 17.91 -19.94 -11.17
C TRP A 116 17.35 -19.07 -12.31
N GLU A 117 16.12 -19.36 -12.71
CA GLU A 117 15.36 -18.56 -13.67
C GLU A 117 13.91 -18.44 -13.17
N CYS A 118 13.32 -17.26 -13.27
CA CYS A 118 11.93 -17.01 -12.89
C CYS A 118 11.14 -16.25 -13.96
N ASP A 119 9.82 -16.39 -13.93
CA ASP A 119 8.88 -15.68 -14.79
C ASP A 119 8.71 -14.20 -14.36
N PRO A 120 7.92 -13.37 -15.09
CA PRO A 120 7.69 -11.97 -14.72
C PRO A 120 6.95 -11.79 -13.38
N GLN A 121 6.32 -12.85 -12.87
CA GLN A 121 5.66 -12.90 -11.56
C GLN A 121 6.59 -13.45 -10.47
N LEU A 122 7.89 -13.59 -10.76
CA LEU A 122 8.93 -14.14 -9.90
C LEU A 122 8.73 -15.61 -9.52
N ARG A 123 7.98 -16.40 -10.30
CA ARG A 123 7.86 -17.85 -10.07
C ARG A 123 9.03 -18.58 -10.68
N LEU A 124 9.63 -19.50 -9.95
CA LEU A 124 10.78 -20.26 -10.40
C LEU A 124 10.38 -21.20 -11.55
N VAL A 125 11.06 -21.03 -12.68
CA VAL A 125 10.93 -21.82 -13.90
C VAL A 125 12.09 -22.82 -14.02
N ALA A 126 13.27 -22.45 -13.52
CA ALA A 126 14.42 -23.35 -13.45
C ALA A 126 15.22 -23.12 -12.17
N LEU A 127 15.73 -24.20 -11.58
CA LEU A 127 16.65 -24.16 -10.45
C LEU A 127 17.64 -25.32 -10.55
N ARG A 128 18.94 -25.03 -10.64
CA ARG A 128 20.02 -26.01 -10.83
C ARG A 128 21.11 -25.78 -9.79
N ALA A 129 21.56 -26.84 -9.12
CA ALA A 129 22.69 -26.76 -8.18
C ALA A 129 24.03 -27.01 -8.90
N GLY A 130 25.06 -26.25 -8.52
CA GLY A 130 26.46 -26.51 -8.87
C GLY A 130 27.00 -27.78 -8.19
N ALA A 131 28.18 -28.24 -8.64
CA ALA A 131 28.76 -29.52 -8.24
C ALA A 131 29.02 -29.67 -6.73
N ASP A 132 29.38 -28.57 -6.05
CA ASP A 132 29.67 -28.48 -4.61
C ASP A 132 28.60 -27.67 -3.85
N ALA A 133 27.46 -27.39 -4.49
CA ALA A 133 26.40 -26.57 -3.90
C ALA A 133 25.49 -27.39 -2.96
N PRO A 134 24.81 -26.74 -2.00
CA PRO A 134 23.78 -27.39 -1.19
C PRO A 134 22.66 -27.99 -2.08
N PRO A 135 21.96 -29.04 -1.64
CA PRO A 135 20.86 -29.60 -2.41
C PRO A 135 19.74 -28.57 -2.61
N VAL A 136 19.18 -28.54 -3.83
CA VAL A 136 18.06 -27.67 -4.18
C VAL A 136 16.83 -28.00 -3.31
N PRO A 137 16.06 -27.00 -2.82
CA PRO A 137 14.87 -27.24 -2.00
C PRO A 137 13.80 -28.03 -2.77
N ALA A 138 13.20 -29.04 -2.15
CA ALA A 138 12.18 -29.86 -2.81
C ALA A 138 10.88 -29.07 -3.08
N GLY A 139 10.23 -29.36 -4.21
CA GLY A 139 8.95 -28.72 -4.57
C GLY A 139 9.08 -27.26 -4.98
N TRP A 140 10.23 -26.87 -5.54
CA TRP A 140 10.50 -25.52 -6.06
C TRP A 140 9.70 -25.18 -7.32
N GLU A 141 9.25 -26.19 -8.08
CA GLU A 141 8.48 -26.03 -9.31
C GLU A 141 7.19 -25.23 -9.05
N ALA A 142 7.02 -24.12 -9.79
CA ALA A 142 5.90 -23.19 -9.70
C ALA A 142 5.75 -22.39 -8.39
N ARG A 143 6.73 -22.42 -7.50
CA ARG A 143 6.77 -21.53 -6.31
C ARG A 143 7.34 -20.16 -6.64
N SER A 144 6.87 -19.15 -5.92
CA SER A 144 7.48 -17.82 -5.98
C SER A 144 8.91 -17.84 -5.41
N LEU A 145 9.79 -17.03 -5.97
CA LEU A 145 11.13 -16.76 -5.45
C LEU A 145 11.05 -16.31 -3.98
N SER A 146 10.02 -15.55 -3.60
CA SER A 146 9.78 -15.13 -2.20
C SER A 146 9.23 -16.22 -1.27
N GLU A 147 8.73 -17.33 -1.83
CA GLU A 147 8.25 -18.49 -1.06
C GLU A 147 9.37 -19.51 -0.84
N LEU A 148 10.33 -19.58 -1.78
CA LEU A 148 11.49 -20.46 -1.67
C LEU A 148 12.64 -19.82 -0.89
N PHE A 149 12.76 -18.49 -1.00
CA PHE A 149 13.80 -17.69 -0.41
C PHE A 149 13.19 -16.62 0.48
N GLU A 150 13.57 -16.61 1.75
CA GLU A 150 13.26 -15.52 2.65
C GLU A 150 14.16 -14.33 2.32
N LEU A 151 13.64 -13.42 1.50
CA LEU A 151 14.37 -12.22 1.07
C LEU A 151 14.62 -11.29 2.25
N GLN A 152 15.87 -10.86 2.40
CA GLN A 152 16.28 -9.89 3.42
C GLN A 152 16.59 -8.54 2.77
N PRO A 153 16.15 -7.42 3.36
CA PRO A 153 16.52 -6.11 2.86
C PRO A 153 18.02 -5.85 3.03
N ASP A 154 18.59 -4.94 2.25
CA ASP A 154 19.95 -4.43 2.44
C ASP A 154 20.06 -3.50 3.67
N THR A 155 21.24 -2.88 3.88
CA THR A 155 21.48 -1.95 5.00
C THR A 155 20.63 -0.68 4.94
N GLU A 156 20.09 -0.35 3.76
CA GLU A 156 19.23 0.82 3.52
C GLU A 156 17.73 0.46 3.54
N GLY A 157 17.39 -0.82 3.75
CA GLY A 157 16.00 -1.28 3.81
C GLY A 157 15.41 -1.61 2.44
N HIS A 158 16.23 -1.67 1.39
CA HIS A 158 15.78 -1.95 0.03
C HIS A 158 15.88 -3.44 -0.28
N PHE A 159 15.05 -3.88 -1.23
CA PHE A 159 15.12 -5.20 -1.82
C PHE A 159 15.64 -5.05 -3.26
N PRO A 160 16.94 -5.31 -3.51
CA PRO A 160 17.52 -5.22 -4.85
C PRO A 160 16.67 -5.92 -5.93
N VAL A 161 16.10 -7.09 -5.63
CA VAL A 161 15.25 -7.83 -6.59
C VAL A 161 13.95 -7.09 -6.95
N LEU A 162 13.29 -6.45 -5.97
CA LEU A 162 12.03 -5.72 -6.22
C LEU A 162 12.28 -4.41 -6.96
N ARG A 163 13.43 -3.78 -6.71
CA ARG A 163 13.87 -2.59 -7.45
C ARG A 163 14.21 -2.95 -8.90
N ALA A 164 14.92 -4.05 -9.12
CA ALA A 164 15.21 -4.58 -10.45
C ALA A 164 13.95 -4.93 -11.22
N LEU A 165 12.96 -5.57 -10.59
CA LEU A 165 11.67 -5.86 -11.23
C LEU A 165 10.96 -4.58 -11.68
N ALA A 166 10.95 -3.55 -10.84
CA ALA A 166 10.26 -2.29 -11.14
C ALA A 166 10.96 -1.47 -12.25
N LEU A 167 12.29 -1.54 -12.32
CA LEU A 167 13.10 -0.79 -13.27
C LEU A 167 13.50 -1.61 -14.52
N GLN A 168 13.22 -2.91 -14.52
CA GLN A 168 13.63 -3.88 -15.54
C GLN A 168 15.15 -3.86 -15.78
N VAL A 169 15.92 -3.82 -14.71
CA VAL A 169 17.39 -3.79 -14.71
C VAL A 169 17.96 -4.96 -13.92
N ALA A 170 19.24 -5.27 -14.14
CA ALA A 170 19.94 -6.28 -13.34
C ALA A 170 20.05 -5.88 -11.87
N PHE A 171 20.13 -6.87 -10.97
CA PHE A 171 20.45 -6.69 -9.57
C PHE A 171 21.55 -7.63 -9.11
N ASP A 172 22.22 -7.21 -8.05
CA ASP A 172 23.22 -7.99 -7.33
C ASP A 172 23.06 -7.73 -5.82
N GLY A 173 23.60 -8.62 -4.99
CA GLY A 173 23.62 -8.42 -3.54
C GLY A 173 22.28 -8.62 -2.82
N GLN A 174 21.28 -9.25 -3.44
CA GLN A 174 20.01 -9.53 -2.76
C GLN A 174 20.21 -10.63 -1.72
N ARG A 175 20.23 -10.26 -0.44
CA ARG A 175 20.37 -11.23 0.66
C ARG A 175 19.11 -12.08 0.79
N ALA A 176 19.27 -13.37 1.02
CA ALA A 176 18.16 -14.29 1.23
C ALA A 176 18.55 -15.48 2.12
N ARG A 177 17.55 -16.14 2.71
CA ARG A 177 17.73 -17.42 3.42
C ARG A 177 16.90 -18.51 2.78
N VAL A 178 17.47 -19.71 2.73
CA VAL A 178 16.78 -20.93 2.30
C VAL A 178 16.21 -21.64 3.52
N ASP A 179 15.03 -22.26 3.35
CA ASP A 179 14.39 -23.16 4.32
C ASP A 179 15.41 -24.21 4.85
N GLY A 180 15.87 -24.01 6.09
CA GLY A 180 17.05 -24.69 6.67
C GLY A 180 18.15 -23.75 7.21
N GLY A 181 18.01 -22.45 7.01
CA GLY A 181 18.82 -21.39 7.66
C GLY A 181 20.07 -20.97 6.91
N THR A 182 20.35 -21.53 5.73
CA THR A 182 21.51 -21.20 4.89
C THR A 182 21.36 -19.81 4.30
N ALA A 183 22.31 -18.92 4.59
CA ALA A 183 22.36 -17.58 4.03
C ALA A 183 22.96 -17.61 2.62
N ILE A 184 22.29 -16.95 1.69
CA ILE A 184 22.70 -16.85 0.30
C ILE A 184 22.55 -15.41 -0.19
N THR A 185 23.28 -15.08 -1.24
CA THR A 185 23.16 -13.84 -1.98
C THR A 185 22.69 -14.16 -3.40
N LEU A 186 21.61 -13.48 -3.80
CA LEU A 186 21.01 -13.59 -5.12
C LEU A 186 21.47 -12.44 -6.01
N SER A 187 21.79 -12.76 -7.25
CA SER A 187 21.99 -11.82 -8.35
C SER A 187 21.12 -12.24 -9.53
N GLY A 188 20.71 -11.30 -10.38
CA GLY A 188 19.88 -11.64 -11.53
C GLY A 188 19.82 -10.55 -12.61
N ASP A 189 19.85 -11.01 -13.85
CA ASP A 189 19.72 -10.22 -15.06
C ASP A 189 18.30 -10.38 -15.66
N PRO A 190 17.68 -9.29 -16.14
CA PRO A 190 16.36 -9.35 -16.77
C PRO A 190 16.44 -10.02 -18.14
N LEU A 191 15.48 -10.90 -18.41
CA LEU A 191 15.28 -11.54 -19.71
C LEU A 191 14.19 -10.82 -20.49
N PHE A 192 14.39 -10.61 -21.78
CA PHE A 192 13.42 -9.97 -22.66
C PHE A 192 13.12 -10.83 -23.90
N ASP A 193 11.88 -10.77 -24.37
CA ASP A 193 11.50 -11.35 -25.66
C ASP A 193 12.01 -10.49 -26.84
N VAL A 194 11.87 -11.02 -28.06
CA VAL A 194 12.21 -10.31 -29.31
C VAL A 194 11.38 -9.04 -29.54
N ALA A 195 10.30 -8.83 -28.78
CA ALA A 195 9.47 -7.64 -28.80
C ALA A 195 9.83 -6.64 -27.68
N GLY A 196 10.88 -6.92 -26.88
CA GLY A 196 11.37 -6.06 -25.80
C GLY A 196 10.54 -6.14 -24.51
N ARG A 197 9.68 -7.14 -24.34
CA ARG A 197 8.90 -7.34 -23.10
C ARG A 197 9.67 -8.23 -22.13
N LEU A 198 9.63 -7.89 -20.85
CA LEU A 198 10.23 -8.67 -19.78
C LEU A 198 9.59 -10.06 -19.72
N THR A 199 10.39 -11.10 -19.88
CA THR A 199 9.98 -12.51 -19.78
C THR A 199 10.39 -13.15 -18.47
N GLY A 200 11.24 -12.49 -17.68
CA GLY A 200 11.69 -13.05 -16.41
C GLY A 200 13.02 -12.47 -15.92
N PHE A 201 13.59 -13.15 -14.93
CA PHE A 201 14.96 -12.92 -14.48
C PHE A 201 15.74 -14.23 -14.47
N ARG A 202 17.01 -14.17 -14.84
CA ARG A 202 17.96 -15.28 -14.72
C ARG A 202 19.10 -14.86 -13.81
N GLY A 203 19.51 -15.73 -12.91
CA GLY A 203 20.44 -15.35 -11.86
C GLY A 203 21.19 -16.48 -11.21
N ALA A 204 22.05 -16.09 -10.27
CA ALA A 204 22.79 -17.00 -9.42
C ALA A 204 22.40 -16.80 -7.94
N ALA A 205 22.54 -17.86 -7.16
CA ALA A 205 22.38 -17.88 -5.72
C ALA A 205 23.65 -18.47 -5.12
N VAL A 206 24.50 -17.64 -4.54
CA VAL A 206 25.78 -18.07 -3.96
C VAL A 206 25.70 -18.05 -2.43
N PRO A 207 26.35 -18.98 -1.72
CA PRO A 207 26.43 -18.91 -0.25
C PRO A 207 27.03 -17.57 0.17
N ALA A 208 26.42 -16.92 1.16
CA ALA A 208 26.93 -15.67 1.69
C ALA A 208 28.26 -15.92 2.43
N ASP A 209 29.28 -15.11 2.18
CA ASP A 209 30.57 -15.23 2.85
C ASP A 209 30.41 -14.91 4.36
N ALA A 210 31.08 -15.70 5.21
CA ALA A 210 30.94 -15.66 6.67
C ALA A 210 31.27 -14.30 7.33
N ALA A 211 31.85 -13.35 6.59
CA ALA A 211 32.13 -11.99 7.04
C ALA A 211 30.88 -11.09 7.13
N ASP A 212 29.79 -11.43 6.41
CA ASP A 212 28.51 -10.68 6.43
C ASP A 212 27.55 -11.14 7.54
N HIS A 213 28.00 -12.07 8.40
CA HIS A 213 27.24 -12.62 9.53
C HIS A 213 27.13 -11.66 10.74
N GLN A 214 26.93 -10.35 10.52
CA GLN A 214 26.53 -9.45 11.61
C GLN A 214 25.01 -9.51 11.83
N SER A 215 24.64 -10.49 12.67
CA SER A 215 23.54 -10.47 13.63
C SER A 215 22.11 -10.41 13.07
N ALA A 216 21.63 -11.54 12.54
CA ALA A 216 20.21 -11.89 12.62
C ALA A 216 20.03 -12.86 13.80
N GLY A 217 19.62 -12.33 14.97
CA GLY A 217 19.13 -13.14 16.08
C GLY A 217 17.82 -13.87 15.72
N PRO A 218 17.39 -14.88 16.50
CA PRO A 218 16.23 -15.71 16.17
C PRO A 218 14.94 -14.89 16.10
N ASP A 219 14.05 -15.30 15.18
CA ASP A 219 12.79 -14.63 14.84
C ASP A 219 11.92 -14.34 16.07
N PRO A 220 11.35 -13.13 16.19
CA PRO A 220 10.35 -12.89 17.22
C PRO A 220 9.04 -13.55 16.81
N VAL A 221 8.59 -14.51 17.63
CA VAL A 221 7.20 -14.95 17.67
C VAL A 221 6.31 -13.72 17.89
N PHE A 222 5.35 -13.49 16.98
CA PHE A 222 4.28 -12.49 17.13
C PHE A 222 3.44 -12.83 18.37
N GLY A 223 3.83 -12.30 19.53
CA GLY A 223 3.11 -12.54 20.79
C GLY A 223 3.71 -11.81 21.99
N SER A 224 4.97 -11.40 21.92
CA SER A 224 5.64 -10.69 23.00
C SER A 224 6.71 -9.75 22.46
N LEU A 225 6.29 -8.72 21.71
CA LEU A 225 7.22 -7.73 21.14
C LEU A 225 7.67 -6.72 22.21
N PRO A 226 8.98 -6.62 22.52
CA PRO A 226 9.50 -5.49 23.26
C PRO A 226 9.52 -4.27 22.32
N LEU A 227 8.51 -3.41 22.44
CA LEU A 227 8.44 -2.08 21.80
C LEU A 227 9.64 -1.16 22.14
N SER A 228 10.54 -1.64 22.99
CA SER A 228 11.69 -0.92 23.53
C SER A 228 12.94 -0.92 22.65
N ASP A 229 12.98 -1.66 21.52
CA ASP A 229 14.17 -1.66 20.64
C ASP A 229 14.14 -0.50 19.61
N PRO A 230 14.98 0.54 19.76
CA PRO A 230 15.02 1.71 18.89
C PRO A 230 15.53 1.44 17.46
N GLN A 231 16.02 0.23 17.17
CA GLN A 231 16.43 -0.18 15.81
C GLN A 231 15.27 -0.76 15.00
N PHE A 232 14.25 -1.32 15.65
CA PHE A 232 13.14 -2.02 15.01
C PHE A 232 12.23 -1.10 14.20
N GLY A 233 11.75 -0.01 14.78
CA GLY A 233 10.84 0.94 14.12
C GLY A 233 11.53 1.79 13.05
N ARG A 234 12.84 2.05 13.16
CA ARG A 234 13.60 2.65 12.04
C ARG A 234 13.64 1.74 10.81
N ARG A 235 13.80 0.43 11.01
CA ARG A 235 13.79 -0.56 9.91
C ARG A 235 12.38 -0.73 9.33
N ILE A 236 11.34 -0.72 10.17
CA ILE A 236 9.94 -0.78 9.74
C ILE A 236 9.51 0.48 8.99
N ASP A 237 9.93 1.67 9.44
CA ASP A 237 9.58 2.95 8.81
C ASP A 237 10.07 3.01 7.36
N GLY A 238 11.34 2.71 7.13
CA GLY A 238 11.90 2.62 5.77
C GLY A 238 11.30 1.50 4.91
N ALA A 239 11.12 0.31 5.49
CA ALA A 239 10.66 -0.87 4.74
C ALA A 239 9.17 -0.83 4.37
N LEU A 240 8.32 -0.19 5.19
CA LEU A 240 6.87 -0.13 4.94
C LEU A 240 6.42 1.12 4.18
N ARG A 241 7.11 2.26 4.34
CA ARG A 241 6.70 3.53 3.71
C ARG A 241 6.67 3.43 2.18
N GLY A 242 7.74 2.91 1.57
CA GLY A 242 7.85 2.74 0.11
C GLY A 242 6.71 1.92 -0.51
N PRO A 243 6.47 0.66 -0.09
CA PRO A 243 5.40 -0.15 -0.63
C PRO A 243 4.00 0.42 -0.33
N LEU A 244 3.77 0.98 0.86
CA LEU A 244 2.49 1.62 1.20
C LEU A 244 2.21 2.83 0.31
N SER A 245 3.20 3.71 0.08
CA SER A 245 3.05 4.85 -0.83
C SER A 245 2.69 4.41 -2.25
N ARG A 246 3.26 3.31 -2.74
CA ARG A 246 2.92 2.75 -4.07
C ARG A 246 1.49 2.19 -4.11
N ILE A 247 1.07 1.47 -3.07
CA ILE A 247 -0.31 0.96 -2.95
C ILE A 247 -1.29 2.13 -2.94
N ILE A 248 -1.02 3.18 -2.15
CA ILE A 248 -1.85 4.38 -2.08
C ILE A 248 -1.95 5.04 -3.46
N ALA A 249 -0.83 5.31 -4.11
CA ALA A 249 -0.81 5.97 -5.42
C ALA A 249 -1.57 5.17 -6.49
N THR A 250 -1.40 3.85 -6.50
CA THR A 250 -2.11 2.96 -7.44
C THR A 250 -3.62 2.97 -7.17
N ALA A 251 -4.00 2.88 -5.89
CA ALA A 251 -5.40 2.89 -5.49
C ALA A 251 -6.07 4.26 -5.75
N GLU A 252 -5.36 5.37 -5.53
CA GLU A 252 -5.81 6.72 -5.92
C GLU A 252 -6.00 6.85 -7.43
N THR A 253 -5.09 6.28 -8.23
CA THR A 253 -5.18 6.29 -9.69
C THR A 253 -6.44 5.57 -10.17
N ILE A 254 -6.72 4.39 -9.60
CA ILE A 254 -7.93 3.60 -9.88
C ILE A 254 -9.18 4.34 -9.40
N SER A 255 -9.16 4.91 -8.20
CA SER A 255 -10.31 5.63 -7.63
C SER A 255 -10.66 6.89 -8.41
N GLY A 256 -9.63 7.63 -8.86
CA GLY A 256 -9.76 8.83 -9.68
C GLY A 256 -10.10 8.58 -11.15
N GLN A 257 -10.12 7.31 -11.60
CA GLN A 257 -10.46 6.91 -12.96
C GLN A 257 -9.58 7.57 -14.04
N PHE A 258 -8.31 7.87 -13.70
CA PHE A 258 -7.41 8.61 -14.58
C PHE A 258 -7.09 7.88 -15.90
N ASP A 259 -7.14 6.55 -15.90
CA ASP A 259 -6.94 5.69 -17.08
C ASP A 259 -8.25 5.29 -17.78
N GLY A 260 -9.37 5.87 -17.37
CA GLY A 260 -10.69 5.66 -17.96
C GLY A 260 -11.75 5.17 -16.99
N PRO A 261 -13.03 5.12 -17.43
CA PRO A 261 -14.16 4.85 -16.56
C PRO A 261 -14.17 3.37 -16.11
N ILE A 262 -14.27 3.16 -14.80
CA ILE A 262 -14.46 1.85 -14.17
C ILE A 262 -15.82 1.79 -13.46
N ARG A 263 -16.29 0.58 -13.12
CA ARG A 263 -17.53 0.44 -12.34
C ARG A 263 -17.38 1.16 -11.00
N ALA A 264 -18.41 1.92 -10.60
CA ALA A 264 -18.39 2.74 -9.38
C ALA A 264 -17.98 1.95 -8.11
N ASP A 265 -18.38 0.68 -8.00
CA ASP A 265 -17.96 -0.17 -6.88
C ASP A 265 -16.44 -0.38 -6.80
N TYR A 266 -15.75 -0.54 -7.95
CA TYR A 266 -14.30 -0.71 -7.98
C TYR A 266 -13.56 0.59 -7.67
N ALA A 267 -14.09 1.73 -8.13
CA ALA A 267 -13.57 3.05 -7.75
C ALA A 267 -13.71 3.29 -6.24
N ARG A 268 -14.81 2.84 -5.64
CA ARG A 268 -15.03 2.89 -4.18
C ARG A 268 -14.06 1.97 -3.44
N TYR A 269 -13.90 0.71 -3.86
CA TYR A 269 -12.92 -0.19 -3.23
C TYR A 269 -11.49 0.34 -3.31
N ALA A 270 -11.11 0.93 -4.44
CA ALA A 270 -9.82 1.58 -4.57
C ALA A 270 -9.68 2.80 -3.64
N GLY A 271 -10.76 3.58 -3.47
CA GLY A 271 -10.82 4.63 -2.45
C GLY A 271 -10.61 4.09 -1.04
N ASP A 272 -11.26 2.97 -0.69
CA ASP A 272 -11.13 2.31 0.61
C ASP A 272 -9.70 1.80 0.84
N ILE A 273 -9.07 1.20 -0.18
CA ILE A 273 -7.67 0.75 -0.14
C ILE A 273 -6.72 1.94 0.07
N ALA A 274 -6.92 3.03 -0.66
CA ALA A 274 -6.13 4.24 -0.48
C ALA A 274 -6.30 4.83 0.93
N HIS A 275 -7.53 4.80 1.47
CA HIS A 275 -7.81 5.25 2.82
C HIS A 275 -7.10 4.39 3.88
N ALA A 276 -7.22 3.06 3.77
CA ALA A 276 -6.54 2.12 4.64
C ALA A 276 -5.01 2.23 4.56
N GLY A 277 -4.45 2.39 3.36
CA GLY A 277 -3.01 2.59 3.14
C GLY A 277 -2.49 3.86 3.82
N ARG A 278 -3.19 5.01 3.66
CA ARG A 278 -2.83 6.25 4.36
C ARG A 278 -2.93 6.10 5.88
N HIS A 279 -3.91 5.34 6.35
CA HIS A 279 -4.04 5.07 7.78
C HIS A 279 -2.84 4.27 8.31
N LEU A 280 -2.43 3.20 7.60
CA LEU A 280 -1.24 2.41 7.94
C LEU A 280 0.03 3.26 7.91
N LEU A 281 0.18 4.12 6.90
CA LEU A 281 1.35 5.00 6.81
C LEU A 281 1.43 5.94 8.03
N GLY A 282 0.30 6.50 8.46
CA GLY A 282 0.25 7.28 9.70
C GLY A 282 0.64 6.47 10.95
N LEU A 283 0.29 5.18 11.02
CA LEU A 283 0.73 4.31 12.13
C LEU A 283 2.25 4.12 12.12
N VAL A 284 2.82 3.96 10.94
CA VAL A 284 4.26 3.79 10.75
C VAL A 284 4.99 5.06 11.17
N ASP A 285 4.51 6.23 10.76
CA ASP A 285 5.04 7.53 11.16
C ASP A 285 4.95 7.73 12.69
N ASP A 286 3.79 7.43 13.29
CA ASP A 286 3.57 7.51 14.73
C ASP A 286 4.54 6.57 15.50
N LEU A 287 4.75 5.35 14.99
CA LEU A 287 5.68 4.40 15.58
C LEU A 287 7.12 4.91 15.50
N ALA A 288 7.53 5.45 14.36
CA ALA A 288 8.86 6.02 14.16
C ALA A 288 9.12 7.21 15.09
N ASP A 289 8.12 8.08 15.27
CA ASP A 289 8.18 9.19 16.22
C ASP A 289 8.29 8.69 17.66
N LEU A 290 7.45 7.73 18.06
CA LEU A 290 7.48 7.13 19.38
C LEU A 290 8.88 6.57 19.69
N GLN A 291 9.49 5.85 18.74
CA GLN A 291 10.85 5.33 18.92
C GLN A 291 11.91 6.42 19.07
N ASN A 292 11.77 7.54 18.36
CA ASN A 292 12.72 8.64 18.49
C ASN A 292 12.61 9.32 19.87
N ILE A 293 11.38 9.45 20.39
CA ILE A 293 11.09 10.14 21.65
C ILE A 293 11.36 9.25 22.88
N GLU A 294 11.22 7.92 22.74
CA GLU A 294 11.52 6.97 23.84
C GLU A 294 13.01 6.69 24.03
N ARG A 295 13.89 7.25 23.17
CA ARG A 295 15.33 7.07 23.35
C ARG A 295 15.80 7.67 24.68
N PRO A 296 16.62 6.94 25.44
CA PRO A 296 17.31 7.51 26.60
C PRO A 296 18.07 8.78 26.19
N GLY A 297 17.81 9.89 26.89
CA GLY A 297 18.46 11.18 26.61
C GLY A 297 17.85 12.02 25.48
N PHE A 298 16.67 11.66 24.94
CA PHE A 298 15.92 12.55 24.06
C PHE A 298 15.67 13.90 24.76
N LYS A 299 16.13 14.99 24.14
CA LYS A 299 15.84 16.37 24.54
C LYS A 299 15.33 17.12 23.33
N ALA A 300 14.17 17.74 23.47
CA ALA A 300 13.66 18.64 22.44
C ALA A 300 14.55 19.89 22.35
N ALA A 301 14.64 20.48 21.16
CA ALA A 301 15.31 21.77 21.01
C ALA A 301 14.57 22.85 21.81
N ARG A 302 15.31 23.81 22.36
CA ARG A 302 14.74 24.93 23.10
C ARG A 302 14.74 26.18 22.23
N ASP A 303 13.72 26.29 21.37
CA ASP A 303 13.54 27.47 20.53
C ASP A 303 12.61 28.49 21.20
N GLU A 304 12.69 29.76 20.77
CA GLU A 304 11.71 30.78 21.10
C GLU A 304 10.52 30.68 20.15
N ILE A 305 9.33 30.44 20.70
CA ILE A 305 8.11 30.22 19.93
C ILE A 305 6.96 31.06 20.46
N ASP A 306 5.90 31.21 19.66
CA ASP A 306 4.62 31.77 20.06
C ASP A 306 3.51 30.75 19.80
N LEU A 307 2.84 30.30 20.86
CA LEU A 307 1.74 29.33 20.77
C LEU A 307 0.55 29.87 19.98
N GLY A 308 0.33 31.19 19.98
CA GLY A 308 -0.70 31.83 19.17
C GLY A 308 -0.44 31.67 17.68
N ASP A 309 0.81 31.92 17.26
CA ASP A 309 1.22 31.75 15.86
C ASP A 309 1.17 30.29 15.41
N LEU A 310 1.70 29.39 16.22
CA LEU A 310 1.67 27.96 15.94
C LEU A 310 0.24 27.42 15.84
N SER A 311 -0.67 27.90 16.68
CA SER A 311 -2.09 27.54 16.62
C SER A 311 -2.72 27.98 15.29
N ARG A 312 -2.48 29.22 14.84
CA ARG A 312 -2.99 29.70 13.55
C ARG A 312 -2.45 28.88 12.38
N ARG A 313 -1.17 28.49 12.41
CA ARG A 313 -0.58 27.60 11.40
C ARG A 313 -1.22 26.22 11.38
N ALA A 314 -1.45 25.61 12.55
CA ALA A 314 -2.13 24.33 12.66
C ALA A 314 -3.56 24.39 12.10
N VAL A 315 -4.29 25.48 12.37
CA VAL A 315 -5.62 25.73 11.78
C VAL A 315 -5.54 25.84 10.26
N GLY A 316 -4.56 26.57 9.72
CA GLY A 316 -4.35 26.67 8.27
C GLY A 316 -4.11 25.31 7.58
N LEU A 317 -3.42 24.39 8.25
CA LEU A 317 -3.14 23.05 7.72
C LEU A 317 -4.35 22.10 7.77
N LEU A 318 -5.26 22.28 8.73
CA LEU A 318 -6.44 21.41 8.92
C LEU A 318 -7.77 22.06 8.53
N GLY A 319 -7.75 23.28 7.99
CA GLY A 319 -8.94 24.06 7.65
C GLY A 319 -9.86 23.35 6.66
N MET A 320 -9.31 22.82 5.55
CA MET A 320 -10.07 22.07 4.54
C MET A 320 -10.82 20.88 5.16
N LYS A 321 -10.15 20.12 6.04
CA LYS A 321 -10.73 18.94 6.69
C LYS A 321 -11.85 19.28 7.67
N ALA A 322 -11.74 20.43 8.34
CA ALA A 322 -12.81 20.93 9.19
C ALA A 322 -13.99 21.42 8.35
N GLU A 323 -13.73 22.11 7.24
CA GLU A 323 -14.74 22.60 6.29
C GLU A 323 -15.53 21.46 5.64
N GLU A 324 -14.88 20.35 5.27
CA GLU A 324 -15.54 19.14 4.76
C GLU A 324 -16.60 18.57 5.73
N LYS A 325 -16.42 18.75 7.04
CA LYS A 325 -17.38 18.37 8.08
C LYS A 325 -18.30 19.53 8.53
N GLY A 326 -18.16 20.71 7.92
CA GLY A 326 -18.86 21.92 8.33
C GLY A 326 -18.47 22.42 9.73
N ILE A 327 -17.32 22.00 10.28
CA ILE A 327 -16.87 22.38 11.61
C ILE A 327 -16.22 23.77 11.56
N ARG A 328 -16.74 24.70 12.37
CA ARG A 328 -16.16 26.03 12.52
C ARG A 328 -15.01 26.00 13.52
N ILE A 329 -13.81 26.42 13.10
CA ILE A 329 -12.67 26.59 14.00
C ILE A 329 -12.54 28.07 14.39
N ASP A 330 -12.66 28.36 15.68
CA ASP A 330 -12.41 29.68 16.26
C ASP A 330 -10.98 29.77 16.77
N ALA A 331 -10.09 30.22 15.87
CA ALA A 331 -8.65 30.32 16.08
C ALA A 331 -8.26 31.56 16.91
N PRO A 332 -7.06 31.57 17.53
CA PRO A 332 -6.55 32.76 18.22
C PRO A 332 -6.39 33.94 17.26
N ARG A 333 -6.69 35.15 17.74
CA ARG A 333 -6.55 36.38 16.95
C ARG A 333 -5.08 36.69 16.69
N VAL A 334 -4.80 37.55 15.70
CA VAL A 334 -3.42 37.92 15.31
C VAL A 334 -2.63 38.58 16.45
N GLY A 335 -3.30 39.13 17.47
CA GLY A 335 -2.68 39.69 18.68
C GLY A 335 -2.68 38.77 19.91
N ASP A 336 -3.32 37.61 19.84
CA ASP A 336 -3.31 36.64 20.94
C ASP A 336 -1.97 35.90 20.88
N ALA A 337 -1.02 36.31 21.72
CA ALA A 337 0.33 35.76 21.78
C ALA A 337 0.57 35.11 23.15
N ALA A 338 1.17 33.92 23.14
CA ALA A 338 1.64 33.25 24.34
C ALA A 338 3.07 32.74 24.08
N PRO A 339 4.08 33.62 24.28
CA PRO A 339 5.47 33.28 24.03
C PRO A 339 5.97 32.20 24.99
N ALA A 340 6.62 31.19 24.45
CA ALA A 340 7.07 30.00 25.17
C ALA A 340 8.45 29.53 24.69
N TYR A 341 9.06 28.64 25.46
CA TYR A 341 10.20 27.84 25.03
C TYR A 341 9.73 26.46 24.58
N GLY A 342 10.15 26.03 23.39
CA GLY A 342 9.86 24.69 22.87
C GLY A 342 10.32 24.53 21.43
N GLU A 343 10.47 23.29 20.97
CA GLU A 343 10.88 23.00 19.60
C GLU A 343 9.71 23.24 18.64
N PHE A 344 9.88 24.16 17.69
CA PHE A 344 8.82 24.60 16.78
C PHE A 344 8.07 23.43 16.11
N ARG A 345 8.82 22.47 15.57
CA ARG A 345 8.25 21.32 14.84
C ARG A 345 7.44 20.41 15.74
N ARG A 346 7.91 20.17 16.97
CA ARG A 346 7.25 19.28 17.93
C ARG A 346 5.99 19.91 18.50
N VAL A 347 6.01 21.20 18.79
CA VAL A 347 4.79 21.91 19.22
C VAL A 347 3.74 21.92 18.11
N LEU A 348 4.14 22.18 16.86
CA LEU A 348 3.22 22.08 15.72
C LEU A 348 2.63 20.66 15.59
N GLN A 349 3.45 19.63 15.78
CA GLN A 349 3.01 18.22 15.80
C GLN A 349 1.98 17.95 16.90
N VAL A 350 2.20 18.44 18.13
CA VAL A 350 1.22 18.35 19.22
C VAL A 350 -0.10 18.98 18.80
N LEU A 351 -0.07 20.22 18.29
CA LEU A 351 -1.27 20.96 17.90
C LEU A 351 -2.04 20.29 16.77
N LEU A 352 -1.35 19.76 15.75
CA LEU A 352 -1.98 19.02 14.66
C LEU A 352 -2.68 17.75 15.17
N ASN A 353 -2.10 17.05 16.13
CA ASN A 353 -2.74 15.89 16.73
C ASN A 353 -3.96 16.28 17.58
N LEU A 354 -3.88 17.33 18.39
CA LEU A 354 -5.01 17.82 19.19
C LEU A 354 -6.17 18.28 18.30
N LEU A 355 -5.90 19.13 17.31
CA LEU A 355 -6.91 19.63 16.39
C LEU A 355 -7.45 18.52 15.49
N GLY A 356 -6.60 17.60 15.05
CA GLY A 356 -6.99 16.41 14.30
C GLY A 356 -7.96 15.51 15.07
N ASN A 357 -7.74 15.34 16.38
CA ASN A 357 -8.65 14.60 17.26
C ASN A 357 -9.95 15.35 17.48
N ALA A 358 -9.89 16.67 17.71
CA ALA A 358 -11.07 17.52 17.85
C ALA A 358 -11.99 17.44 16.61
N ILE A 359 -11.44 17.56 15.39
CA ILE A 359 -12.20 17.43 14.12
C ILE A 359 -12.75 16.01 13.94
N ARG A 360 -12.00 15.00 14.36
CA ARG A 360 -12.40 13.60 14.20
C ARG A 360 -13.61 13.27 15.07
N TYR A 361 -13.61 13.70 16.33
CA TYR A 361 -14.59 13.29 17.33
C TYR A 361 -15.72 14.30 17.57
N SER A 362 -15.63 15.50 17.00
CA SER A 362 -16.76 16.42 17.00
C SER A 362 -17.82 15.99 15.99
N PRO A 363 -19.12 16.23 16.29
CA PRO A 363 -20.19 16.12 15.31
C PRO A 363 -19.98 17.06 14.12
N ASP A 364 -20.59 16.74 12.99
CA ASP A 364 -20.63 17.65 11.84
C ASP A 364 -21.37 18.93 12.21
N HIS A 365 -21.02 20.06 11.58
CA HIS A 365 -21.59 21.39 11.84
C HIS A 365 -21.40 21.91 13.29
N SER A 366 -20.37 21.44 13.99
CA SER A 366 -20.01 21.88 15.33
C SER A 366 -18.96 22.99 15.34
N GLN A 367 -18.55 23.41 16.54
CA GLN A 367 -17.50 24.39 16.75
C GLN A 367 -16.35 23.82 17.56
N ILE A 368 -15.12 24.10 17.11
CA ILE A 368 -13.88 23.92 17.88
C ILE A 368 -13.33 25.29 18.19
N TRP A 369 -12.90 25.54 19.43
CA TRP A 369 -12.23 26.79 19.77
C TRP A 369 -10.82 26.54 20.30
N ILE A 370 -9.94 27.49 20.03
CA ILE A 370 -8.55 27.46 20.48
C ILE A 370 -8.26 28.74 21.24
N ARG A 371 -7.72 28.62 22.44
CA ARG A 371 -7.32 29.75 23.28
C ARG A 371 -5.88 29.59 23.70
N VAL A 372 -5.17 30.70 23.74
CA VAL A 372 -3.82 30.77 24.29
C VAL A 372 -3.86 31.65 25.53
N ASP A 373 -3.09 31.27 26.53
CA ASP A 373 -3.03 31.99 27.80
C ASP A 373 -1.60 31.97 28.34
N ARG A 374 -1.34 32.82 29.32
CA ARG A 374 -0.11 32.83 30.09
C ARG A 374 -0.43 33.02 31.57
N ASP A 375 0.03 32.07 32.37
CA ASP A 375 -0.03 32.13 33.82
C ASP A 375 1.39 32.06 34.38
N GLY A 376 1.91 33.20 34.85
CA GLY A 376 3.26 33.31 35.41
C GLY A 376 4.38 32.84 34.47
N ASP A 377 5.03 31.75 34.88
CA ASP A 377 6.13 31.09 34.17
C ASP A 377 5.67 30.04 33.16
N ARG A 378 4.36 29.95 32.90
CA ARG A 378 3.75 28.99 31.97
C ARG A 378 2.95 29.67 30.88
N ALA A 379 3.15 29.23 29.66
CA ALA A 379 2.32 29.57 28.51
C ALA A 379 1.49 28.33 28.13
N SER A 380 0.23 28.52 27.80
CA SER A 380 -0.68 27.42 27.50
C SER A 380 -1.47 27.65 26.22
N VAL A 381 -1.90 26.54 25.63
CA VAL A 381 -2.85 26.50 24.52
C VAL A 381 -3.88 25.41 24.80
N THR A 382 -5.15 25.81 24.79
CA THR A 382 -6.29 24.92 24.97
C THR A 382 -7.03 24.75 23.66
N VAL A 383 -7.20 23.50 23.24
CA VAL A 383 -8.06 23.09 22.12
C VAL A 383 -9.28 22.40 22.68
N ALA A 384 -10.47 22.92 22.37
CA ALA A 384 -11.72 22.41 22.90
C ALA A 384 -12.71 22.07 21.80
N ASP A 385 -13.31 20.90 21.94
CA ASP A 385 -14.24 20.31 20.98
C ASP A 385 -15.65 20.13 21.56
N GLN A 386 -16.61 19.78 20.70
CA GLN A 386 -18.01 19.49 21.06
C GLN A 386 -18.34 18.01 20.86
N GLY A 387 -17.35 17.13 21.00
CA GLY A 387 -17.49 15.70 20.86
C GLY A 387 -18.32 15.04 21.96
N GLN A 388 -18.39 13.71 21.90
CA GLN A 388 -19.11 12.88 22.90
C GLN A 388 -18.53 12.95 24.32
N GLY A 389 -17.39 13.64 24.50
CA GLY A 389 -16.68 13.71 25.77
C GLY A 389 -15.95 12.41 26.13
N ILE A 390 -15.36 12.40 27.31
CA ILE A 390 -14.53 11.35 27.87
C ILE A 390 -14.92 11.20 29.34
N ASP A 391 -15.30 10.00 29.78
CA ASP A 391 -15.59 9.77 31.19
C ASP A 391 -14.32 9.80 32.06
N SER A 392 -14.48 9.85 33.38
CA SER A 392 -13.37 10.02 34.31
C SER A 392 -12.35 8.86 34.27
N ASP A 393 -12.80 7.63 34.02
CA ASP A 393 -11.90 6.48 33.95
C ASP A 393 -11.13 6.49 32.63
N GLN A 394 -11.81 6.83 31.53
CA GLN A 394 -11.20 7.05 30.22
C GLN A 394 -10.17 8.18 30.22
N GLN A 395 -10.40 9.28 30.94
CA GLN A 395 -9.46 10.39 31.06
C GLN A 395 -8.12 9.98 31.70
N ARG A 396 -8.11 8.97 32.58
CA ARG A 396 -6.87 8.48 33.20
C ARG A 396 -5.98 7.72 32.21
N VAL A 397 -6.59 7.07 31.22
CA VAL A 397 -5.90 6.18 30.28
C VAL A 397 -5.77 6.77 28.88
N VAL A 398 -6.42 7.90 28.56
CA VAL A 398 -6.44 8.50 27.21
C VAL A 398 -5.04 8.87 26.66
N PHE A 399 -4.04 8.98 27.55
CA PHE A 399 -2.66 9.24 27.18
C PHE A 399 -1.78 7.98 27.14
N GLU A 400 -2.35 6.78 27.34
CA GLU A 400 -1.64 5.50 27.24
C GLU A 400 -1.47 5.04 25.79
N LYS A 401 -0.50 4.16 25.55
CA LYS A 401 -0.20 3.66 24.20
C LYS A 401 -1.35 2.83 23.66
N PHE A 402 -1.70 3.06 22.39
CA PHE A 402 -2.73 2.32 21.66
C PHE A 402 -4.15 2.44 22.26
N GLU A 403 -4.36 3.37 23.18
CA GLU A 403 -5.67 3.56 23.79
C GLU A 403 -6.61 4.30 22.83
N ARG A 404 -7.80 3.73 22.62
CA ARG A 404 -8.82 4.23 21.67
C ARG A 404 -10.19 4.42 22.32
N LEU A 405 -10.31 4.27 23.64
CA LEU A 405 -11.55 4.46 24.40
C LEU A 405 -12.72 3.64 23.84
N GLY A 406 -12.43 2.41 23.39
CA GLY A 406 -13.42 1.49 22.81
C GLY A 406 -13.93 1.86 21.40
N ARG A 407 -13.35 2.85 20.73
CA ARG A 407 -13.80 3.32 19.41
C ARG A 407 -13.10 2.54 18.29
N THR A 408 -13.78 1.58 17.68
CA THR A 408 -13.27 0.80 16.53
C THR A 408 -13.36 1.56 15.21
N ASP A 409 -14.41 2.39 15.05
CA ASP A 409 -14.89 2.82 13.73
C ASP A 409 -14.30 4.18 13.29
N SER A 410 -13.67 4.89 14.21
CA SER A 410 -13.06 6.20 13.97
C SER A 410 -11.54 6.00 13.89
N GLY A 411 -11.01 5.98 12.65
CA GLY A 411 -9.59 5.72 12.39
C GLY A 411 -8.64 6.50 13.30
N GLY A 412 -7.46 5.95 13.58
CA GLY A 412 -6.49 6.55 14.49
C GLY A 412 -5.67 5.48 15.20
N SER A 413 -4.38 5.75 15.41
CA SER A 413 -3.40 4.81 15.95
C SER A 413 -3.55 4.51 17.44
N GLY A 414 -4.22 5.39 18.18
CA GLY A 414 -4.12 5.43 19.65
C GLY A 414 -2.74 5.86 20.15
N LEU A 415 -1.83 6.28 19.26
CA LEU A 415 -0.49 6.75 19.62
C LEU A 415 -0.39 8.27 19.66
N GLY A 416 -1.22 8.98 18.89
CA GLY A 416 -1.12 10.44 18.76
C GLY A 416 -1.11 11.19 20.10
N LEU A 417 -2.08 10.95 21.00
CA LEU A 417 -2.14 11.64 22.31
C LEU A 417 -0.98 11.24 23.24
N TYR A 418 -0.55 9.97 23.19
CA TYR A 418 0.64 9.51 23.91
C TYR A 418 1.89 10.27 23.44
N ILE A 419 2.13 10.32 22.13
CA ILE A 419 3.25 11.03 21.50
C ILE A 419 3.20 12.51 21.88
N ALA A 420 2.02 13.13 21.77
CA ALA A 420 1.83 14.54 22.08
C ALA A 420 2.19 14.89 23.54
N ARG A 421 1.75 14.06 24.49
CA ARG A 421 2.09 14.25 25.91
C ARG A 421 3.56 14.03 26.18
N ARG A 422 4.18 13.05 25.52
CA ARG A 422 5.60 12.77 25.67
C ARG A 422 6.46 13.92 25.12
N LEU A 423 6.09 14.49 23.97
CA LEU A 423 6.74 15.68 23.41
C LEU A 423 6.60 16.88 24.34
N ALA A 424 5.40 17.13 24.88
CA ALA A 424 5.18 18.21 25.84
C ALA A 424 6.13 18.09 27.05
N ARG A 425 6.23 16.90 27.63
CA ARG A 425 7.12 16.62 28.77
C ARG A 425 8.61 16.72 28.41
N ALA A 426 9.00 16.36 27.19
CA ALA A 426 10.37 16.54 26.72
C ALA A 426 10.76 18.01 26.50
N MET A 427 9.76 18.92 26.48
CA MET A 427 9.92 20.38 26.44
C MET A 427 9.63 21.04 27.80
N ASP A 428 9.78 20.29 28.90
CA ASP A 428 9.53 20.75 30.29
C ASP A 428 8.08 21.24 30.54
N GLY A 429 7.14 20.75 29.74
CA GLY A 429 5.71 21.01 29.83
C GLY A 429 4.87 19.80 30.25
N ASP A 430 3.56 19.89 30.06
CA ASP A 430 2.65 18.72 30.10
C ASP A 430 1.46 18.93 29.16
N LEU A 431 0.73 17.86 28.91
CA LEU A 431 -0.55 17.86 28.19
C LEU A 431 -1.62 17.26 29.11
N THR A 432 -2.68 18.02 29.35
CA THR A 432 -3.81 17.63 30.22
C THR A 432 -5.11 17.58 29.44
N VAL A 433 -6.12 16.92 30.02
CA VAL A 433 -7.48 16.85 29.48
C VAL A 433 -8.50 17.15 30.57
N GLU A 434 -9.52 17.93 30.21
CA GLU A 434 -10.72 18.13 31.00
C GLU A 434 -11.93 17.80 30.13
N SER A 435 -12.78 16.88 30.58
CA SER A 435 -13.94 16.44 29.82
C SER A 435 -15.02 15.88 30.74
N ALA A 436 -16.25 15.83 30.24
CA ALA A 436 -17.32 15.05 30.82
C ALA A 436 -18.16 14.44 29.67
N PRO A 437 -18.81 13.28 29.88
CA PRO A 437 -19.68 12.69 28.87
C PRO A 437 -20.72 13.70 28.34
N GLY A 438 -20.77 13.87 27.02
CA GLY A 438 -21.65 14.81 26.34
C GLY A 438 -21.26 16.30 26.40
N GLN A 439 -20.11 16.65 27.00
CA GLN A 439 -19.65 18.04 27.15
C GLN A 439 -18.40 18.37 26.30
N GLY A 440 -18.05 17.50 25.35
CA GLY A 440 -16.80 17.62 24.58
C GLY A 440 -15.55 17.39 25.43
N ALA A 441 -14.38 17.62 24.85
CA ALA A 441 -13.10 17.55 25.56
C ALA A 441 -12.29 18.83 25.37
N ARG A 442 -11.51 19.17 26.40
CA ARG A 442 -10.56 20.29 26.40
C ARG A 442 -9.18 19.74 26.65
N PHE A 443 -8.31 19.84 25.65
CA PHE A 443 -6.91 19.45 25.78
C PHE A 443 -6.05 20.69 25.93
N THR A 444 -5.25 20.75 26.99
CA THR A 444 -4.40 21.90 27.30
C THR A 444 -2.93 21.49 27.27
N LEU A 445 -2.18 22.07 26.33
CA LEU A 445 -0.72 21.99 26.29
C LEU A 445 -0.15 23.16 27.09
N THR A 446 0.76 22.88 28.02
CA THR A 446 1.46 23.88 28.82
C THR A 446 2.96 23.76 28.61
N LEU A 447 3.65 24.88 28.36
CA LEU A 447 5.11 24.97 28.17
C LEU A 447 5.70 26.08 29.07
N PRO A 448 7.02 26.07 29.34
CA PRO A 448 7.67 27.19 30.01
C PRO A 448 7.49 28.49 29.22
N ALA A 449 6.98 29.53 29.87
CA ALA A 449 6.79 30.83 29.25
C ALA A 449 8.14 31.48 28.94
N ARG A 450 8.19 32.21 27.82
CA ARG A 450 9.28 33.11 27.50
C ARG A 450 8.91 34.51 27.98
N ASP A 451 9.78 35.15 28.74
CA ASP A 451 9.56 36.55 29.10
C ASP A 451 9.46 37.41 27.85
N VAL A 452 8.36 38.15 27.76
CA VAL A 452 8.24 39.23 26.81
C VAL A 452 8.92 40.41 27.48
N PRO A 453 9.98 41.00 26.91
CA PRO A 453 10.54 42.21 27.48
C PRO A 453 9.42 43.23 27.58
N SER A 454 9.10 43.68 28.80
CA SER A 454 8.16 44.77 29.01
C SER A 454 8.59 45.94 28.14
N PRO A 455 7.68 46.59 27.39
CA PRO A 455 8.05 47.80 26.68
C PRO A 455 8.64 48.79 27.69
N PRO A 456 9.74 49.49 27.36
CA PRO A 456 10.31 50.48 28.26
C PRO A 456 9.23 51.50 28.64
N ALA A 457 9.14 51.77 29.94
CA ALA A 457 8.14 52.63 30.57
C ALA A 457 8.18 54.07 30.06
#